data_AF-A0A2E2K4H8-F1
#
_entry.id   AF-A0A2E2K4H8-F1
#
_cell.length_a   1.000
_cell.length_b   1.000
_cell.length_c   1.000
_cell.angle_alpha   90.00
_cell.angle_beta   90.00
_cell.angle_gamma   90.00
#
_symmetry.space_group_name_H-M   'P 1'
#
loop_
_entity.id
_entity.type
_entity.pdbx_description
1 polymer ?
#
loop_
_entity_poly.entity_id
_entity_poly.type
_entity_poly.pdbx_seq_one_letter_code
_entity_poly.pdbx_strand_id
1 'polypeptide(L)'
;MPAVPDGSAADKQTMLEAYREMRAYQARAQSFLDCIDALKVSEPDVDVEILLERLNAYNRTVENMDIVSRKVHAELDTFNTR
;
A
#
# COMPACT_ATOMS: atom_id res chain seq x y z
N MET A 1 5.86 -6.58 1.40
CA MET A 1 5.70 -5.13 1.66
C MET A 1 7.00 -4.46 1.23
N PRO A 2 7.00 -3.27 0.60
CA PRO A 2 8.24 -2.61 0.16
C PRO A 2 9.20 -2.41 1.33
N ALA A 3 10.51 -2.53 1.07
CA ALA A 3 11.51 -2.18 2.06
C ALA A 3 11.61 -0.65 2.14
N VAL A 4 11.64 -0.11 3.35
CA VAL A 4 11.82 1.33 3.57
C VAL A 4 13.25 1.54 4.09
N PRO A 5 14.13 2.22 3.33
CA PRO A 5 15.49 2.52 3.76
C PRO A 5 15.51 3.58 4.87
N ASP A 6 16.56 3.57 5.69
CA ASP A 6 16.81 4.57 6.74
C ASP A 6 17.25 5.90 6.12
N GLY A 7 16.45 6.95 6.28
CA GLY A 7 16.68 8.27 5.71
C GLY A 7 17.90 8.99 6.26
N SER A 8 18.40 8.61 7.44
CA SER A 8 19.61 9.19 8.01
C SER A 8 20.89 8.68 7.34
N ALA A 9 20.85 7.46 6.79
CA ALA A 9 22.01 6.75 6.26
C ALA A 9 21.98 6.54 4.74
N ALA A 10 20.80 6.38 4.15
CA ALA A 10 20.64 6.08 2.74
C ALA A 10 21.09 7.21 1.82
N ASP A 11 21.51 6.86 0.61
CA ASP A 11 21.80 7.83 -0.43
C ASP A 11 20.52 8.28 -1.17
N LYS A 12 20.64 9.37 -1.93
CA LYS A 12 19.52 9.96 -2.68
C LYS A 12 18.89 8.96 -3.66
N GLN A 13 19.69 8.12 -4.30
CA GLN A 13 19.19 7.17 -5.30
C GLN A 13 18.31 6.11 -4.64
N THR A 14 18.76 5.58 -3.51
CA THR A 14 18.04 4.60 -2.68
C THR A 14 16.72 5.18 -2.18
N MET A 15 16.72 6.43 -1.70
CA MET A 15 15.50 7.12 -1.26
C MET A 15 14.49 7.33 -2.42
N LEU A 16 14.97 7.69 -3.60
CA LEU A 16 14.14 7.86 -4.80
C LEU A 16 13.54 6.53 -5.27
N GLU A 17 14.30 5.44 -5.20
CA GLU A 17 13.83 4.09 -5.51
C GLU A 17 12.76 3.64 -4.53
N ALA A 18 12.96 3.84 -3.22
CA ALA A 18 11.96 3.54 -2.20
C ALA A 18 10.64 4.31 -2.43
N TYR A 19 10.72 5.59 -2.80
CA TYR A 19 9.53 6.37 -3.16
C TYR A 19 8.81 5.79 -4.39
N ARG A 20 9.55 5.39 -5.44
CA ARG A 20 8.96 4.74 -6.63
C ARG A 20 8.30 3.41 -6.29
N GLU A 21 8.95 2.59 -5.47
CA GLU A 21 8.41 1.31 -5.02
C GLU A 21 7.12 1.48 -4.19
N MET A 22 7.08 2.48 -3.31
CA MET A 22 5.87 2.87 -2.58
C MET A 22 4.73 3.22 -3.55
N ARG A 23 4.99 4.06 -4.55
CA ARG A 23 3.98 4.43 -5.55
C ARG A 23 3.49 3.23 -6.36
N ALA A 24 4.39 2.33 -6.75
CA ALA A 24 4.03 1.09 -7.44
C ALA A 24 3.23 0.12 -6.55
N TYR A 25 3.53 0.08 -5.25
CA TYR A 25 2.76 -0.69 -4.28
C TYR A 25 1.35 -0.12 -4.11
N GLN A 26 1.20 1.20 -3.97
CA GLN A 26 -0.09 1.90 -3.92
C GLN A 26 -0.93 1.63 -5.17
N ALA A 27 -0.33 1.71 -6.37
CA ALA A 27 -1.05 1.45 -7.62
C ALA A 27 -1.58 0.00 -7.69
N ARG A 28 -0.76 -1.00 -7.32
CA ARG A 28 -1.19 -2.41 -7.28
C ARG A 28 -2.28 -2.65 -6.24
N ALA A 29 -2.17 -2.02 -5.07
CA ALA A 29 -3.19 -2.09 -4.03
C ALA A 29 -4.52 -1.53 -4.55
N GLN A 30 -4.50 -0.35 -5.19
CA GLN A 30 -5.71 0.26 -5.75
C GLN A 30 -6.37 -0.66 -6.80
N SER A 31 -5.60 -1.21 -7.73
CA SER A 31 -6.13 -2.16 -8.72
C SER A 31 -6.77 -3.41 -8.10
N PHE A 32 -6.22 -3.88 -6.97
CA PHE A 32 -6.83 -4.99 -6.22
C PHE A 32 -8.14 -4.59 -5.55
N LEU A 33 -8.22 -3.40 -4.96
CA LEU A 33 -9.46 -2.87 -4.36
C LEU A 33 -10.54 -2.68 -5.42
N ASP A 34 -10.19 -2.09 -6.57
CA ASP A 34 -11.11 -1.90 -7.70
C ASP A 34 -11.66 -3.25 -8.20
N CYS A 35 -10.83 -4.30 -8.20
CA CYS A 35 -11.24 -5.66 -8.56
C CYS A 35 -12.26 -6.23 -7.55
N ILE A 36 -12.01 -6.07 -6.25
CA ILE A 36 -12.95 -6.51 -5.21
C ILE A 36 -14.29 -5.78 -5.36
N ASP A 37 -14.28 -4.48 -5.63
CA ASP A 37 -15.50 -3.70 -5.77
C ASP A 37 -16.26 -4.08 -7.05
N ALA A 38 -15.56 -4.33 -8.16
CA ALA A 38 -16.18 -4.86 -9.37
C ALA A 38 -16.85 -6.22 -9.13
N LEU A 39 -16.20 -7.13 -8.38
CA LEU A 39 -16.76 -8.44 -8.02
C LEU A 39 -18.02 -8.33 -7.16
N LYS A 40 -18.05 -7.40 -6.19
CA LYS A 40 -19.25 -7.14 -5.38
C LYS A 40 -20.43 -6.66 -6.23
N VAL A 41 -20.17 -5.88 -7.27
CA VAL A 41 -21.21 -5.40 -8.19
C VAL A 41 -21.71 -6.52 -9.10
N SER A 42 -20.81 -7.39 -9.60
CA SER A 42 -21.17 -8.47 -10.52
C SER A 42 -21.80 -9.69 -9.83
N GLU A 43 -21.59 -9.87 -8.53
CA GLU A 43 -22.05 -11.03 -7.77
C GLU A 43 -22.82 -10.61 -6.49
N PRO A 44 -24.05 -10.10 -6.62
CA PRO A 44 -24.81 -9.58 -5.47
C PRO A 44 -25.27 -10.67 -4.49
N ASP A 45 -25.38 -11.93 -4.93
CA ASP A 45 -25.89 -13.05 -4.13
C ASP A 45 -24.78 -13.91 -3.49
N VAL A 46 -23.58 -13.35 -3.32
CA VAL A 46 -22.43 -14.06 -2.71
C VAL A 46 -22.68 -14.34 -1.24
N ASP A 47 -22.23 -15.52 -0.79
CA ASP A 47 -22.30 -15.95 0.60
C ASP A 47 -21.65 -14.93 1.56
N VAL A 48 -22.27 -14.73 2.72
CA VAL A 48 -21.80 -13.82 3.78
C VAL A 48 -20.37 -14.14 4.21
N GLU A 49 -19.97 -15.41 4.26
CA GLU A 49 -18.60 -15.80 4.62
C GLU A 49 -17.59 -15.27 3.60
N ILE A 50 -17.89 -15.41 2.30
CA ILE A 50 -17.04 -14.90 1.22
C ILE A 50 -16.99 -13.37 1.24
N LEU A 51 -18.11 -12.70 1.54
CA LEU A 51 -18.14 -11.25 1.70
C LEU A 51 -17.26 -10.78 2.87
N LEU A 52 -17.27 -11.48 4.00
CA LEU A 52 -16.41 -11.19 5.15
C LEU A 52 -14.93 -11.39 4.83
N GLU A 53 -14.56 -12.44 4.10
CA GLU A 53 -13.19 -12.65 3.63
C GLU A 53 -12.72 -11.50 2.72
N ARG A 54 -13.55 -11.12 1.74
CA ARG A 54 -13.27 -9.98 0.84
C ARG A 54 -13.11 -8.68 1.62
N LEU A 55 -13.96 -8.42 2.63
CA LEU A 55 -13.87 -7.24 3.49
C LEU A 55 -12.57 -7.23 4.31
N ASN A 56 -12.18 -8.37 4.88
CA ASN A 56 -10.94 -8.49 5.64
C ASN A 56 -9.71 -8.25 4.74
N ALA A 57 -9.71 -8.80 3.53
CA ALA A 57 -8.64 -8.58 2.54
C ALA A 57 -8.56 -7.10 2.11
N TYR A 58 -9.71 -6.46 1.89
CA TYR A 58 -9.81 -5.03 1.60
C TYR A 58 -9.18 -4.20 2.73
N ASN A 59 -9.64 -4.40 3.97
CA ASN A 59 -9.18 -3.63 5.13
C ASN A 59 -7.66 -3.77 5.34
N ARG A 60 -7.13 -5.01 5.27
CA ARG A 60 -5.69 -5.26 5.39
C ARG A 60 -4.88 -4.60 4.28
N THR A 61 -5.42 -4.54 3.06
CA THR A 61 -4.72 -3.91 1.92
C THR A 61 -4.63 -2.40 2.12
N VAL A 62 -5.72 -1.76 2.55
CA VAL A 62 -5.76 -0.33 2.87
C VAL A 62 -4.80 0.00 4.01
N GLU A 63 -4.83 -0.77 5.10
CA GLU A 63 -3.96 -0.56 6.25
C GLU A 63 -2.47 -0.68 5.88
N ASN A 64 -2.08 -1.71 5.13
CA ASN A 64 -0.70 -1.88 4.69
C ASN A 64 -0.23 -0.75 3.77
N MET A 65 -1.09 -0.29 2.85
CA MET A 65 -0.78 0.81 1.96
C MET A 65 -0.46 2.09 2.73
N ASP A 66 -1.27 2.39 3.73
CA ASP A 66 -1.12 3.57 4.56
C ASP A 66 0.13 3.47 5.47
N ILE A 67 0.38 2.32 6.10
CA ILE A 67 1.60 2.08 6.89
C ILE A 67 2.86 2.32 6.07
N VAL A 68 2.94 1.77 4.85
CA VAL A 68 4.11 1.94 3.98
C VAL A 68 4.26 3.40 3.56
N SER A 69 3.16 4.05 3.21
CA SER A 69 3.16 5.47 2.85
C SER A 69 3.72 6.33 3.96
N ARG A 70 3.21 6.18 5.19
CA ARG A 70 3.68 6.95 6.35
C ARG A 70 5.16 6.73 6.63
N LYS A 71 5.62 5.47 6.57
CA LYS A 71 7.04 5.14 6.80
C LYS A 71 7.96 5.78 5.76
N VAL A 72 7.64 5.66 4.48
CA VAL A 72 8.47 6.24 3.41
C VAL A 72 8.53 7.76 3.51
N HIS A 73 7.42 8.43 3.81
CA HIS A 73 7.42 9.88 4.00
C HIS A 73 8.25 10.30 5.23
N ALA A 74 8.12 9.59 6.35
CA ALA A 74 8.93 9.87 7.54
C ALA A 74 10.44 9.77 7.26
N GLU A 75 10.88 8.74 6.54
CA GLU A 75 12.29 8.58 6.18
C GLU A 75 12.75 9.60 5.13
N LEU A 76 11.87 10.02 4.22
CA LEU A 76 12.16 11.13 3.30
C LEU A 76 12.32 12.46 4.03
N ASP A 77 11.51 12.72 5.05
CA ASP A 77 11.63 13.90 5.90
C ASP A 77 12.95 13.89 6.69
N THR A 78 13.33 12.73 7.25
CA THR A 78 14.65 12.54 7.89
C THR A 78 15.78 12.80 6.89
N PHE A 79 15.70 12.27 5.66
CA PHE A 79 16.71 12.50 4.63
C PHE A 79 16.84 13.97 4.22
N ASN A 80 15.71 14.69 4.10
CA ASN A 80 15.69 16.09 3.68
C ASN A 80 16.14 17.08 4.77
N THR A 81 16.15 16.64 6.04
CA THR A 81 16.52 17.47 7.20
C THR A 81 17.92 17.20 7.74
N ARG A 82 18.64 16.24 7.15
CA ARG A 82 20.06 15.94 7.39
C ARG A 82 20.97 17.03 6.80
#